data_AF-A0A6V7NXL3-F1
#
_entry.id   AF-A0A6V7NXL3-F1
#
_cell.length_a   1.000
_cell.length_b   1.000
_cell.length_c   1.000
_cell.angle_alpha   90.00
_cell.angle_beta   90.00
_cell.angle_gamma   90.00
#
_symmetry.space_group_name_H-M   'P 1'
#
loop_
_entity.id
_entity.type
_entity.pdbx_description
1 polymer ?
#
loop_
_entity_poly.entity_id
_entity_poly.type
_entity_poly.pdbx_seq_one_letter_code
_entity_poly.pdbx_strand_id
1 'polypeptide(L)'
;MIVLDLFADVKPIWKKSSQFYGVPYVWCMLHNFGDNIEMYGILDAISSGPIAARTSYNSTMVGVGMCMEGIEQNPVVYELMSEMAFRKQEVQVEVNIQHVLRYGSSVLAIEEAWKILYHTIYNCTDGIADHNKDYIVEFPDIYPFLEGSQPPQRRIKDLLLVKKNHRFSLKETSNDLPQPHLWYSTKEVISALKLFLDGGNDLSESLTYRYDLVDLTRQALSKFANQVYLDVITSYQRNDAKSLDLNSRKFLELIKDIDTLLASDDNFLLGTWLESAKSLAASQNERRQYEWNARTQVTMWYDNTRTNQSKLHDYANKFWSGLLKDYYLPRASTYFGYLLRSLQENKYFQLEEWRESGYLILTNGRLRTGYMLLVLLAMLLEFRSPCSKST
;
A
#
# COMPACT_ATOMS: atom_id res chain seq x y z
N MET A 1 -35.95 7.84 -1.28
CA MET A 1 -34.67 7.53 -0.60
C MET A 1 -34.02 6.38 -1.35
N ILE A 2 -32.73 6.47 -1.63
CA ILE A 2 -31.92 5.37 -2.19
C ILE A 2 -30.71 5.22 -1.28
N VAL A 3 -30.38 3.98 -0.90
CA VAL A 3 -29.20 3.67 -0.07
C VAL A 3 -28.02 3.30 -0.97
N LEU A 4 -26.83 3.80 -0.67
CA LEU A 4 -25.60 3.28 -1.24
C LEU A 4 -25.07 2.21 -0.29
N ASP A 5 -25.09 0.94 -0.71
CA ASP A 5 -24.41 -0.13 0.04
C ASP A 5 -22.91 -0.01 -0.26
N LEU A 6 -22.27 0.90 0.46
CA LEU A 6 -21.01 1.55 0.07
C LEU A 6 -19.86 0.56 -0.16
N PHE A 7 -19.82 -0.52 0.62
CA PHE A 7 -18.74 -1.52 0.64
C PHE A 7 -19.29 -2.92 0.35
N ALA A 8 -20.14 -3.04 -0.67
CA ALA A 8 -20.89 -4.26 -0.94
C ALA A 8 -20.04 -5.38 -1.58
N ASP A 9 -18.88 -5.03 -2.13
CA ASP A 9 -17.87 -5.92 -2.67
C ASP A 9 -17.21 -6.79 -1.58
N VAL A 10 -17.04 -6.27 -0.36
CA VAL A 10 -16.45 -7.03 0.78
C VAL A 10 -17.44 -7.25 1.93
N LYS A 11 -18.18 -6.22 2.34
CA LYS A 11 -19.10 -6.23 3.49
C LYS A 11 -20.52 -5.79 3.13
N PRO A 12 -21.22 -6.54 2.25
CA PRO A 12 -22.57 -6.20 1.81
C PRO A 12 -23.57 -6.15 2.96
N ILE A 13 -24.20 -4.99 3.14
CA ILE A 13 -25.25 -4.80 4.14
C ILE A 13 -26.59 -5.34 3.63
N TRP A 14 -26.84 -5.32 2.32
CA TRP A 14 -28.09 -5.83 1.71
C TRP A 14 -28.41 -7.27 2.14
N LYS A 15 -27.38 -8.11 2.33
CA LYS A 15 -27.50 -9.50 2.79
C LYS A 15 -28.01 -9.62 4.23
N LYS A 16 -27.73 -8.63 5.08
CA LYS A 16 -28.07 -8.63 6.52
C LYS A 16 -29.26 -7.75 6.87
N SER A 17 -29.76 -6.98 5.90
CA SER A 17 -30.83 -6.00 6.08
C SER A 17 -32.13 -6.36 5.35
N SER A 18 -32.26 -7.61 4.89
CA SER A 18 -33.42 -8.06 4.09
C SER A 18 -33.71 -7.12 2.93
N GLN A 19 -32.68 -6.80 2.12
CA GLN A 19 -32.77 -5.82 1.03
C GLN A 19 -33.14 -4.41 1.54
N PHE A 20 -32.47 -3.96 2.61
CA PHE A 20 -32.73 -2.68 3.28
C PHE A 20 -34.20 -2.45 3.63
N TYR A 21 -34.90 -3.51 4.07
CA TYR A 21 -36.30 -3.46 4.49
C TYR A 21 -37.24 -2.84 3.44
N GLY A 22 -36.98 -3.09 2.15
CA GLY A 22 -37.79 -2.61 1.03
C GLY A 22 -37.33 -1.26 0.46
N VAL A 23 -36.28 -0.64 1.01
CA VAL A 23 -35.71 0.59 0.46
C VAL A 23 -34.84 0.25 -0.77
N PRO A 24 -34.99 0.98 -1.90
CA PRO A 24 -34.10 0.81 -3.04
C PRO A 24 -32.63 1.10 -2.70
N TYR A 25 -31.70 0.32 -3.26
CA TYR A 25 -30.28 0.52 -3.03
C TYR A 25 -29.42 0.33 -4.28
N VAL A 26 -28.23 0.90 -4.24
CA VAL A 26 -27.16 0.72 -5.22
C VAL A 26 -26.10 -0.17 -4.59
N TRP A 27 -25.69 -1.23 -5.28
CA TRP A 27 -24.55 -2.06 -4.90
C TRP A 27 -23.27 -1.32 -5.26
N CYS A 28 -22.47 -0.91 -4.29
CA CYS A 28 -21.25 -0.16 -4.55
C CYS A 28 -20.00 -1.00 -4.27
N MET A 29 -19.01 -0.87 -5.17
CA MET A 29 -17.65 -1.31 -4.92
C MET A 29 -16.88 -0.17 -4.25
N LEU A 30 -16.36 -0.40 -3.05
CA LEU A 30 -15.48 0.57 -2.39
C LEU A 30 -14.04 0.38 -2.84
N HIS A 31 -13.56 -0.87 -2.87
CA HIS A 31 -12.23 -1.27 -3.31
C HIS A 31 -11.03 -0.62 -2.57
N ASN A 32 -10.87 0.70 -2.65
CA ASN A 32 -9.69 1.41 -2.19
C ASN A 32 -10.01 2.43 -1.09
N PHE A 33 -9.12 2.45 -0.09
CA PHE A 33 -9.15 3.37 1.04
C PHE A 33 -7.88 4.24 1.04
N GLY A 34 -8.02 5.52 1.40
CA GLY A 34 -6.90 6.45 1.49
C GLY A 34 -6.15 6.71 0.17
N ASP A 35 -6.67 6.23 -0.97
CA ASP A 35 -5.92 6.20 -2.22
C ASP A 35 -4.58 5.45 -2.09
N ASN A 36 -4.54 4.40 -1.26
CA ASN A 36 -3.31 3.65 -1.06
C ASN A 36 -2.90 2.92 -2.36
N ILE A 37 -1.61 2.93 -2.67
CA ILE A 37 -1.06 2.23 -3.84
C ILE A 37 -0.64 0.83 -3.40
N GLU A 38 -1.51 -0.14 -3.64
CA GLU A 38 -1.29 -1.56 -3.46
C GLU A 38 -2.00 -2.30 -4.59
N MET A 39 -1.37 -3.33 -5.14
CA MET A 39 -2.07 -4.20 -6.09
C MET A 39 -2.99 -5.11 -5.28
N TYR A 40 -4.30 -4.93 -5.48
CA TYR A 40 -5.36 -5.63 -4.77
C TYR A 40 -6.57 -5.78 -5.69
N GLY A 41 -7.31 -6.88 -5.52
CA GLY A 41 -8.63 -7.01 -6.09
C GLY A 41 -9.35 -8.28 -5.65
N ILE A 42 -10.65 -8.28 -5.97
CA ILE A 42 -11.59 -9.35 -5.65
C ILE A 42 -12.47 -9.64 -6.87
N LEU A 43 -11.83 -9.90 -8.00
CA LEU A 43 -12.48 -9.88 -9.32
C LEU A 43 -13.68 -10.83 -9.41
N ASP A 44 -13.62 -12.01 -8.79
CA ASP A 44 -14.76 -12.95 -8.76
C ASP A 44 -15.93 -12.40 -7.94
N ALA A 45 -15.66 -11.74 -6.82
CA ALA A 45 -16.69 -11.10 -6.00
C ALA A 45 -17.34 -9.91 -6.72
N ILE A 46 -16.57 -9.17 -7.51
CA ILE A 46 -17.06 -8.06 -8.35
C ILE A 46 -17.92 -8.60 -9.50
N SER A 47 -17.49 -9.69 -10.15
CA SER A 47 -18.22 -10.33 -11.24
C SER A 47 -19.58 -10.93 -10.78
N SER A 48 -19.59 -11.57 -9.62
CA SER A 48 -20.77 -12.26 -9.08
C SER A 48 -21.68 -11.39 -8.21
N GLY A 49 -21.11 -10.44 -7.45
CA GLY A 49 -21.80 -9.67 -6.42
C GLY A 49 -23.03 -8.89 -6.89
N PRO A 50 -22.92 -8.03 -7.92
CA PRO A 50 -24.05 -7.30 -8.49
C PRO A 50 -25.15 -8.21 -9.04
N ILE A 51 -24.76 -9.32 -9.69
CA ILE A 51 -25.71 -10.27 -10.26
C ILE A 51 -26.50 -10.95 -9.15
N ALA A 52 -25.79 -11.48 -8.14
CA ALA A 52 -26.39 -12.12 -6.97
C ALA A 52 -27.32 -11.17 -6.20
N ALA A 53 -26.92 -9.91 -6.01
CA ALA A 53 -27.74 -8.90 -5.36
C ALA A 53 -29.03 -8.63 -6.14
N ARG A 54 -28.95 -8.44 -7.46
CA ARG A 54 -30.10 -8.15 -8.32
C ARG A 54 -31.06 -9.32 -8.46
N THR A 55 -30.56 -10.55 -8.56
CA THR A 55 -31.41 -11.75 -8.76
C THR A 55 -31.88 -12.38 -7.45
N SER A 56 -31.46 -11.85 -6.31
CA SER A 56 -31.90 -12.33 -5.01
C SER A 56 -33.40 -12.10 -4.77
N TYR A 57 -34.00 -12.93 -3.92
CA TYR A 57 -35.41 -12.82 -3.58
C TYR A 57 -35.74 -11.44 -2.98
N ASN A 58 -36.82 -10.83 -3.46
CA ASN A 58 -37.26 -9.46 -3.09
C ASN A 58 -36.20 -8.37 -3.27
N SER A 59 -35.23 -8.55 -4.17
CA SER A 59 -34.22 -7.52 -4.42
C SER A 59 -34.85 -6.17 -4.74
N THR A 60 -34.37 -5.14 -4.04
CA THR A 60 -34.67 -3.73 -4.29
C THR A 60 -33.47 -3.01 -4.91
N MET A 61 -32.49 -3.77 -5.42
CA MET A 61 -31.33 -3.21 -6.09
C MET A 61 -31.77 -2.46 -7.36
N VAL A 62 -31.36 -1.20 -7.47
CA VAL A 62 -31.71 -0.31 -8.61
C VAL A 62 -30.49 0.12 -9.42
N GLY A 63 -29.29 -0.26 -9.02
CA GLY A 63 -28.08 0.06 -9.77
C GLY A 63 -26.80 -0.47 -9.15
N VAL A 64 -25.69 -0.24 -9.85
CA VAL A 64 -24.32 -0.47 -9.38
C VAL A 64 -23.57 0.84 -9.26
N GLY A 65 -22.55 0.90 -8.39
CA GLY A 65 -21.79 2.12 -8.11
C GLY A 65 -20.32 1.84 -7.81
N MET A 66 -19.52 2.89 -7.96
CA MET A 66 -18.10 2.93 -7.65
C MET A 66 -17.89 4.04 -6.62
N CYS A 67 -17.31 3.71 -5.45
CA CYS A 67 -17.28 4.60 -4.29
C CYS A 67 -15.90 4.68 -3.61
N MET A 68 -14.83 4.39 -4.35
CA MET A 68 -13.45 4.45 -3.85
C MET A 68 -13.13 5.78 -3.19
N GLU A 69 -12.28 5.74 -2.16
CA GLU A 69 -11.72 6.97 -1.58
C GLU A 69 -10.69 7.63 -2.51
N GLY A 70 -10.09 6.84 -3.41
CA GLY A 70 -9.11 7.27 -4.41
C GLY A 70 -9.17 6.45 -5.70
N ILE A 71 -8.60 7.01 -6.77
CA ILE A 71 -8.62 6.42 -8.13
C ILE A 71 -7.18 6.26 -8.64
N GLU A 72 -6.98 6.03 -9.95
CA GLU A 72 -5.62 5.94 -10.54
C GLU A 72 -4.76 4.74 -10.07
N GLN A 73 -5.39 3.70 -9.52
CA GLN A 73 -4.75 2.40 -9.26
C GLN A 73 -5.65 1.23 -9.68
N ASN A 74 -5.08 0.03 -9.83
CA ASN A 74 -5.80 -1.22 -10.16
C ASN A 74 -6.85 -1.07 -11.29
N PRO A 75 -6.47 -0.59 -12.49
CA PRO A 75 -7.44 -0.30 -13.57
C PRO A 75 -8.29 -1.52 -13.97
N VAL A 76 -7.74 -2.74 -13.87
CA VAL A 76 -8.46 -4.00 -14.15
C VAL A 76 -9.71 -4.16 -13.28
N VAL A 77 -9.67 -3.68 -12.03
CA VAL A 77 -10.78 -3.75 -11.08
C VAL A 77 -11.90 -2.80 -11.49
N TYR A 78 -11.55 -1.56 -11.87
CA TYR A 78 -12.52 -0.54 -12.29
C TYR A 78 -13.12 -0.81 -13.66
N GLU A 79 -12.33 -1.38 -14.56
CA GLU A 79 -12.82 -1.82 -15.86
C GLU A 79 -13.90 -2.90 -15.70
N LEU A 80 -13.61 -3.95 -14.92
CA LEU A 80 -14.58 -5.01 -14.65
C LEU A 80 -15.84 -4.45 -13.98
N MET A 81 -15.69 -3.62 -12.94
CA MET A 81 -16.85 -3.08 -12.22
C MET A 81 -17.72 -2.18 -13.12
N SER A 82 -17.11 -1.41 -14.01
CA SER A 82 -17.83 -0.59 -14.99
C SER A 82 -18.60 -1.45 -16.00
N GLU A 83 -17.99 -2.56 -16.45
CA GLU A 83 -18.64 -3.52 -17.33
C GLU A 83 -19.88 -4.16 -16.69
N MET A 84 -19.83 -4.44 -15.38
CA MET A 84 -20.94 -5.08 -14.66
C MET A 84 -22.25 -4.28 -14.69
N ALA A 85 -22.22 -2.98 -14.97
CA ALA A 85 -23.43 -2.18 -15.18
C ALA A 85 -24.26 -2.63 -16.40
N PHE A 86 -23.61 -3.26 -17.39
CA PHE A 86 -24.23 -3.68 -18.65
C PHE A 86 -24.45 -5.19 -18.74
N ARG A 87 -23.92 -5.96 -17.78
CA ARG A 87 -23.99 -7.42 -17.79
C ARG A 87 -25.28 -7.93 -17.14
N LYS A 88 -25.86 -8.97 -17.73
CA LYS A 88 -27.00 -9.70 -17.14
C LYS A 88 -26.59 -10.95 -16.37
N GLN A 89 -25.36 -11.41 -16.56
CA GLN A 89 -24.78 -12.63 -15.99
C GLN A 89 -23.34 -12.33 -15.57
N GLU A 90 -22.79 -13.20 -14.73
CA GLU A 90 -21.40 -13.12 -14.27
C GLU A 90 -20.43 -13.27 -15.45
N VAL A 91 -19.27 -12.61 -15.36
CA VAL A 91 -18.18 -12.72 -16.33
C VAL A 91 -17.22 -13.81 -15.88
N GLN A 92 -16.81 -14.67 -16.81
CA GLN A 92 -15.66 -15.57 -16.59
C GLN A 92 -14.38 -14.73 -16.67
N VAL A 93 -13.91 -14.24 -15.51
CA VAL A 93 -12.86 -13.22 -15.44
C VAL A 93 -11.55 -13.70 -16.04
N GLU A 94 -11.06 -14.89 -15.66
CA GLU A 94 -9.77 -15.44 -16.10
C GLU A 94 -9.61 -15.43 -17.63
N VAL A 95 -10.68 -15.73 -18.37
CA VAL A 95 -10.68 -15.81 -19.84
C VAL A 95 -10.82 -14.43 -20.50
N ASN A 96 -11.32 -13.43 -19.76
CA ASN A 96 -11.66 -12.11 -20.29
C ASN A 96 -10.76 -10.97 -19.80
N ILE A 97 -9.59 -11.28 -19.22
CA ILE A 97 -8.62 -10.23 -18.84
C ILE A 97 -8.17 -9.51 -20.12
N GLN A 98 -8.63 -8.27 -20.32
CA GLN A 98 -8.45 -7.47 -21.55
C GLN A 98 -7.03 -6.90 -21.73
N HIS A 99 -6.00 -7.62 -21.30
CA HIS A 99 -4.61 -7.18 -21.43
C HIS A 99 -4.20 -6.94 -22.90
N VAL A 100 -4.76 -7.69 -23.85
CA VAL A 100 -4.52 -7.47 -25.29
C VAL A 100 -5.03 -6.10 -25.76
N LEU A 101 -6.23 -5.69 -25.34
CA LEU A 101 -6.75 -4.36 -25.65
C LEU A 101 -5.93 -3.27 -24.96
N ARG A 102 -5.50 -3.53 -23.73
CA ARG A 102 -4.70 -2.59 -22.93
C ARG A 102 -3.32 -2.36 -23.52
N TYR A 103 -2.62 -3.41 -23.95
CA TYR A 103 -1.24 -3.34 -24.45
C TYR A 103 -1.14 -3.16 -25.97
N GLY A 104 -2.22 -3.44 -26.70
CA GLY A 104 -2.28 -3.33 -28.16
C GLY A 104 -1.72 -4.55 -28.89
N SER A 105 -1.28 -5.59 -28.18
CA SER A 105 -0.73 -6.83 -28.75
C SER A 105 -0.86 -7.98 -27.75
N SER A 106 -0.96 -9.21 -28.25
CA SER A 106 -0.97 -10.44 -27.44
C SER A 106 0.45 -11.00 -27.37
N VAL A 107 0.89 -11.29 -26.15
CA VAL A 107 2.19 -11.90 -25.84
C VAL A 107 1.93 -13.03 -24.85
N LEU A 108 2.27 -14.28 -25.21
CA LEU A 108 1.97 -15.47 -24.42
C LEU A 108 2.50 -15.38 -22.98
N ALA A 109 3.71 -14.84 -22.78
CA ALA A 109 4.28 -14.66 -21.44
C ALA A 109 3.39 -13.76 -20.57
N ILE A 110 2.82 -12.71 -21.15
CA ILE A 110 1.94 -11.75 -20.47
C ILE A 110 0.58 -12.36 -20.17
N GLU A 111 0.04 -13.19 -21.06
CA GLU A 111 -1.17 -13.98 -20.81
C GLU A 111 -1.01 -14.87 -19.57
N GLU A 112 0.10 -15.61 -19.50
CA GLU A 112 0.40 -16.47 -18.35
C GLU A 112 0.64 -15.65 -17.07
N ALA A 113 1.30 -14.50 -17.17
CA ALA A 113 1.50 -13.62 -16.03
C ALA A 113 0.16 -13.11 -15.46
N TRP A 114 -0.77 -12.67 -16.32
CA TRP A 114 -2.09 -12.21 -15.90
C TRP A 114 -2.94 -13.31 -15.27
N LYS A 115 -2.82 -14.57 -15.72
CA LYS A 115 -3.44 -15.71 -15.03
C LYS A 115 -2.91 -15.85 -13.60
N ILE A 116 -1.60 -15.74 -13.40
CA ILE A 116 -1.01 -15.78 -12.05
C ILE A 116 -1.53 -14.61 -11.22
N LEU A 117 -1.55 -13.38 -11.75
CA LEU A 117 -2.04 -12.21 -11.03
C LEU A 117 -3.53 -12.33 -10.64
N TYR A 118 -4.35 -12.89 -11.54
CA TYR A 118 -5.74 -13.22 -11.25
C TYR A 118 -5.87 -14.19 -10.08
N HIS A 119 -5.15 -15.33 -10.09
CA HIS A 119 -5.22 -16.32 -9.01
C HIS A 119 -4.53 -15.90 -7.70
N THR A 120 -3.84 -14.75 -7.68
CA THR A 120 -3.09 -14.25 -6.52
C THR A 120 -3.59 -12.88 -6.05
N ILE A 121 -2.99 -11.81 -6.56
CA ILE A 121 -3.23 -10.42 -6.19
C ILE A 121 -4.70 -10.03 -6.35
N TYR A 122 -5.32 -10.42 -7.46
CA TYR A 122 -6.63 -9.92 -7.87
C TYR A 122 -7.81 -10.83 -7.49
N ASN A 123 -7.59 -11.87 -6.68
CA ASN A 123 -8.66 -12.71 -6.17
C ASN A 123 -8.52 -12.97 -4.66
N CYS A 124 -8.47 -11.89 -3.87
CA CYS A 124 -8.54 -11.97 -2.41
C CYS A 124 -9.92 -12.49 -1.96
N THR A 125 -9.95 -13.37 -0.95
CA THR A 125 -11.21 -13.97 -0.46
C THR A 125 -11.39 -13.92 1.06
N ASP A 126 -10.52 -13.22 1.79
CA ASP A 126 -10.52 -13.22 3.26
C ASP A 126 -11.53 -12.24 3.89
N GLY A 127 -12.12 -11.33 3.10
CA GLY A 127 -13.09 -10.35 3.57
C GLY A 127 -12.50 -9.20 4.38
N ILE A 128 -11.18 -9.01 4.33
CA ILE A 128 -10.47 -7.91 4.99
C ILE A 128 -10.54 -6.67 4.08
N ALA A 129 -10.71 -5.49 4.71
CA ALA A 129 -10.61 -4.22 3.99
C ALA A 129 -9.14 -3.92 3.74
N ASP A 130 -8.75 -3.84 2.47
CA ASP A 130 -7.37 -3.62 2.11
C ASP A 130 -6.96 -2.17 2.39
N HIS A 131 -5.98 -2.03 3.26
CA HIS A 131 -5.29 -0.79 3.55
C HIS A 131 -3.81 -1.12 3.41
N ASN A 132 -3.06 -0.31 2.66
CA ASN A 132 -1.63 -0.57 2.53
C ASN A 132 -0.92 -0.24 3.84
N LYS A 133 -0.52 -1.32 4.52
CA LYS A 133 0.21 -1.30 5.79
C LYS A 133 1.65 -1.78 5.63
N ASP A 134 2.20 -1.76 4.42
CA ASP A 134 3.60 -2.13 4.18
C ASP A 134 4.53 -1.27 5.04
N TYR A 135 5.55 -1.88 5.63
CA TYR A 135 6.38 -1.21 6.63
C TYR A 135 7.16 -0.02 6.09
N ILE A 136 7.33 0.09 4.76
CA ILE A 136 7.91 1.28 4.12
C ILE A 136 7.01 2.50 4.36
N VAL A 137 5.70 2.35 4.23
CA VAL A 137 4.74 3.45 4.19
C VAL A 137 3.93 3.61 5.48
N GLU A 138 3.87 2.58 6.33
CA GLU A 138 3.27 2.63 7.67
C GLU A 138 4.23 2.01 8.69
N PHE A 139 5.12 2.83 9.26
CA PHE A 139 6.00 2.37 10.34
C PHE A 139 5.19 2.14 11.63
N PRO A 140 5.34 0.97 12.30
CA PRO A 140 4.63 0.69 13.53
C PRO A 140 4.95 1.71 14.63
N ASP A 141 3.93 2.45 15.10
CA ASP A 141 4.04 3.40 16.20
C ASP A 141 3.98 2.73 17.59
N ILE A 142 4.76 1.66 17.74
CA ILE A 142 4.81 0.84 18.95
C ILE A 142 6.26 0.48 19.28
N TYR A 143 6.48 -0.06 20.47
CA TYR A 143 7.76 -0.66 20.79
C TYR A 143 7.99 -1.92 19.93
N PRO A 144 9.24 -2.20 19.50
CA PRO A 144 9.58 -3.28 18.58
C PRO A 144 9.59 -4.68 19.22
N PHE A 145 8.47 -5.10 19.80
CA PHE A 145 8.28 -6.43 20.40
C PHE A 145 7.47 -7.33 19.44
N LEU A 146 7.84 -8.61 19.35
CA LEU A 146 7.10 -9.64 18.61
C LEU A 146 6.25 -10.47 19.58
N GLU A 147 5.20 -11.08 19.05
CA GLU A 147 4.27 -11.95 19.79
C GLU A 147 5.03 -12.94 20.71
N GLY A 148 4.65 -12.99 21.98
CA GLY A 148 5.24 -13.91 22.97
C GLY A 148 6.57 -13.48 23.61
N SER A 149 7.19 -12.37 23.18
CA SER A 149 8.35 -11.80 23.88
C SER A 149 7.89 -10.96 25.08
N GLN A 150 7.97 -11.53 26.29
CA GLN A 150 7.59 -10.76 27.49
C GLN A 150 8.50 -9.54 27.65
N PRO A 151 7.95 -8.33 27.84
CA PRO A 151 8.77 -7.23 28.32
C PRO A 151 9.31 -7.58 29.72
N PRO A 152 10.50 -7.12 30.11
CA PRO A 152 10.95 -7.27 31.49
C PRO A 152 9.91 -6.64 32.44
N GLN A 153 9.13 -7.51 33.09
CA GLN A 153 7.89 -7.21 33.82
C GLN A 153 8.06 -6.19 34.97
N ARG A 154 9.30 -5.84 35.34
CA ARG A 154 9.59 -4.95 36.45
C ARG A 154 9.57 -3.44 36.14
N ARG A 155 9.42 -2.99 34.87
CA ARG A 155 9.50 -1.55 34.54
C ARG A 155 8.32 -0.93 33.77
N ILE A 156 7.33 -1.70 33.30
CA ILE A 156 6.20 -1.16 32.50
C ILE A 156 5.01 -0.66 33.32
N LYS A 157 4.91 -1.06 34.61
CA LYS A 157 3.80 -0.61 35.47
C LYS A 157 3.71 0.92 35.61
N ASP A 158 4.82 1.63 35.46
CA ASP A 158 4.86 3.09 35.62
C ASP A 158 4.37 3.84 34.36
N LEU A 159 4.42 3.22 33.17
CA LEU A 159 3.99 3.83 31.90
C LEU A 159 2.49 3.64 31.60
N LEU A 160 1.87 2.55 32.10
CA LEU A 160 0.48 2.21 31.81
C LEU A 160 -0.55 2.94 32.70
N LEU A 161 -0.12 3.68 33.72
CA LEU A 161 -1.01 4.35 34.69
C LEU A 161 -1.64 5.65 34.16
N VAL A 162 -1.21 6.19 33.01
CA VAL A 162 -1.60 7.55 32.57
C VAL A 162 -2.80 7.58 31.60
N LYS A 163 -3.23 6.46 31.01
CA LYS A 163 -4.31 6.45 30.00
C LYS A 163 -5.53 5.63 30.43
N LYS A 164 -6.27 6.13 31.41
CA LYS A 164 -7.69 5.76 31.60
C LYS A 164 -8.54 7.03 31.65
N ASN A 165 -9.00 7.45 30.47
CA ASN A 165 -10.28 8.12 30.26
C ASN A 165 -10.49 8.34 28.77
N HIS A 166 -11.31 7.51 28.13
CA HIS A 166 -12.49 7.90 27.34
C HIS A 166 -13.07 6.72 26.57
N ARG A 167 -14.40 6.63 26.63
CA ARG A 167 -15.25 5.58 26.05
C ARG A 167 -15.26 5.72 24.52
N PHE A 168 -14.65 4.78 23.82
CA PHE A 168 -15.10 4.20 22.54
C PHE A 168 -14.32 2.89 22.39
N SER A 169 -15.02 1.76 22.43
CA SER A 169 -14.42 0.42 22.38
C SER A 169 -14.08 0.05 20.92
N LEU A 170 -12.84 0.32 20.53
CA LEU A 170 -12.14 -0.42 19.48
C LEU A 170 -11.35 -1.53 20.20
N LYS A 171 -11.40 -2.74 19.64
CA LYS A 171 -10.78 -3.97 20.15
C LYS A 171 -9.45 -3.70 20.86
N GLU A 172 -9.29 -4.36 22.00
CA GLU A 172 -8.07 -4.44 22.80
C GLU A 172 -6.83 -4.46 21.91
N THR A 173 -5.97 -3.45 22.05
CA THR A 173 -4.68 -3.41 21.36
C THR A 173 -3.84 -4.55 21.91
N SER A 174 -3.62 -5.58 21.11
CA SER A 174 -2.53 -6.50 21.36
C SER A 174 -1.21 -5.71 21.24
N ASN A 175 -0.22 -6.03 22.09
CA ASN A 175 1.09 -5.36 22.06
C ASN A 175 1.98 -5.89 20.90
N ASP A 176 1.35 -6.48 19.88
CA ASP A 176 2.05 -7.22 18.85
C ASP A 176 2.37 -6.32 17.67
N LEU A 177 3.46 -6.66 16.98
CA LEU A 177 3.84 -6.00 15.74
C LEU A 177 2.73 -6.22 14.69
N PRO A 178 2.06 -5.14 14.21
CA PRO A 178 1.06 -5.29 13.16
C PRO A 178 1.72 -5.87 11.91
N GLN A 179 1.10 -6.90 11.34
CA GLN A 179 1.56 -7.53 10.11
C GLN A 179 0.87 -6.87 8.90
N PRO A 180 1.62 -6.48 7.85
CA PRO A 180 1.03 -6.04 6.59
C PRO A 180 0.12 -7.12 6.01
N HIS A 181 -0.95 -6.70 5.35
CA HIS A 181 -1.89 -7.61 4.71
C HIS A 181 -1.20 -8.38 3.57
N LEU A 182 -1.37 -9.71 3.54
CA LEU A 182 -0.83 -10.59 2.50
C LEU A 182 -1.71 -11.85 2.39
N TRP A 183 -2.41 -11.99 1.27
CA TRP A 183 -3.34 -13.10 0.99
C TRP A 183 -2.86 -14.04 -0.11
N TYR A 184 -1.65 -13.83 -0.64
CA TYR A 184 -1.09 -14.58 -1.77
C TYR A 184 0.38 -14.94 -1.56
N SER A 185 0.87 -15.86 -2.41
CA SER A 185 2.28 -16.23 -2.46
C SER A 185 3.11 -15.19 -3.20
N THR A 186 4.06 -14.57 -2.51
CA THR A 186 5.02 -13.64 -3.15
C THR A 186 5.88 -14.32 -4.21
N LYS A 187 6.10 -15.64 -4.12
CA LYS A 187 6.85 -16.41 -5.13
C LYS A 187 6.12 -16.49 -6.47
N GLU A 188 4.79 -16.61 -6.43
CA GLU A 188 3.96 -16.65 -7.64
C GLU A 188 3.95 -15.27 -8.31
N VAL A 189 3.78 -14.20 -7.54
CA VAL A 189 3.87 -12.83 -8.05
C VAL A 189 5.25 -12.51 -8.64
N ILE A 190 6.33 -12.99 -8.01
CA ILE A 190 7.69 -12.87 -8.59
C ILE A 190 7.79 -13.65 -9.91
N SER A 191 7.09 -14.78 -10.04
CA SER A 191 7.06 -15.54 -11.30
C SER A 191 6.28 -14.79 -12.39
N ALA A 192 5.18 -14.13 -12.04
CA ALA A 192 4.47 -13.23 -12.94
C ALA A 192 5.36 -12.05 -13.37
N LEU A 193 6.11 -11.44 -12.45
CA LEU A 193 7.04 -10.36 -12.77
C LEU A 193 8.14 -10.80 -13.76
N LYS A 194 8.68 -12.02 -13.61
CA LYS A 194 9.64 -12.56 -14.57
C LYS A 194 9.04 -12.67 -15.97
N LEU A 195 7.80 -13.18 -16.07
CA LEU A 195 7.09 -13.27 -17.34
C LEU A 195 6.81 -11.90 -17.97
N PHE A 196 6.51 -10.88 -17.15
CA PHE A 196 6.45 -9.49 -17.62
C PHE A 196 7.80 -9.08 -18.23
N LEU A 197 8.90 -9.21 -17.49
CA LEU A 197 10.24 -8.85 -17.97
C LEU A 197 10.61 -9.59 -19.27
N ASP A 198 10.33 -10.89 -19.35
CA ASP A 198 10.60 -11.72 -20.53
C ASP A 198 9.80 -11.26 -21.76
N GLY A 199 8.54 -10.84 -21.56
CA GLY A 199 7.67 -10.29 -22.61
C GLY A 199 7.94 -8.81 -22.94
N GLY A 200 8.83 -8.14 -22.20
CA GLY A 200 8.96 -6.68 -22.23
C GLY A 200 9.52 -6.09 -23.52
N ASN A 201 10.32 -6.85 -24.29
CA ASN A 201 10.88 -6.38 -25.55
C ASN A 201 9.80 -6.11 -26.62
N ASP A 202 8.71 -6.87 -26.58
CA ASP A 202 7.62 -6.75 -27.56
C ASP A 202 6.62 -5.63 -27.19
N LEU A 203 6.63 -5.19 -25.93
CA LEU A 203 5.64 -4.25 -25.37
C LEU A 203 6.25 -2.95 -24.81
N SER A 204 7.56 -2.72 -24.97
CA SER A 204 8.25 -1.56 -24.36
C SER A 204 7.68 -0.20 -24.75
N GLU A 205 7.14 -0.08 -25.96
CA GLU A 205 6.51 1.16 -26.45
C GLU A 205 5.13 1.41 -25.82
N SER A 206 4.48 0.36 -25.31
CA SER A 206 3.15 0.45 -24.70
C SER A 206 3.23 1.13 -23.32
N LEU A 207 2.60 2.30 -23.21
CA LEU A 207 2.55 3.09 -21.96
C LEU A 207 1.87 2.32 -20.82
N THR A 208 0.79 1.62 -21.12
CA THR A 208 0.02 0.84 -20.14
C THR A 208 0.79 -0.39 -19.67
N TYR A 209 1.57 -1.01 -20.54
CA TYR A 209 2.49 -2.09 -20.17
C TYR A 209 3.59 -1.58 -19.23
N ARG A 210 4.22 -0.43 -19.56
CA ARG A 210 5.24 0.18 -18.71
C ARG A 210 4.70 0.52 -17.32
N TYR A 211 3.50 1.10 -17.25
CA TYR A 211 2.81 1.36 -15.98
C TYR A 211 2.63 0.08 -15.17
N ASP A 212 2.08 -0.99 -15.76
CA ASP A 212 1.80 -2.24 -15.06
C ASP A 212 3.10 -2.94 -14.62
N LEU A 213 4.16 -2.86 -15.42
CA LEU A 213 5.48 -3.37 -15.06
C LEU A 213 6.08 -2.63 -13.86
N VAL A 214 5.96 -1.30 -13.83
CA VAL A 214 6.40 -0.47 -12.69
C VAL A 214 5.62 -0.84 -11.42
N ASP A 215 4.29 -0.94 -11.51
CA ASP A 215 3.45 -1.26 -10.35
C ASP A 215 3.69 -2.68 -9.82
N LEU A 216 3.82 -3.67 -10.71
CA LEU A 216 4.14 -5.05 -10.34
C LEU A 216 5.54 -5.19 -9.72
N THR A 217 6.53 -4.48 -10.26
CA THR A 217 7.88 -4.46 -9.70
C THR A 217 7.88 -3.80 -8.31
N ARG A 218 7.16 -2.67 -8.15
CA ARG A 218 6.97 -1.99 -6.86
C ARG A 218 6.32 -2.93 -5.85
N GLN A 219 5.26 -3.64 -6.23
CA GLN A 219 4.56 -4.60 -5.38
C GLN A 219 5.50 -5.72 -4.90
N ALA A 220 6.27 -6.32 -5.81
CA ALA A 220 7.22 -7.38 -5.44
C ALA A 220 8.31 -6.87 -4.47
N LEU A 221 8.85 -5.68 -4.72
CA LEU A 221 9.86 -5.07 -3.86
C LEU A 221 9.30 -4.65 -2.50
N SER A 222 8.07 -4.13 -2.43
CA SER A 222 7.45 -3.73 -1.15
C SER A 222 7.21 -4.93 -0.24
N LYS A 223 6.73 -6.05 -0.78
CA LYS A 223 6.56 -7.29 -0.01
C LYS A 223 7.89 -7.91 0.41
N PHE A 224 8.94 -7.78 -0.41
CA PHE A 224 10.28 -8.16 0.01
C PHE A 224 10.82 -7.26 1.13
N ALA A 225 10.57 -5.95 1.06
CA ALA A 225 10.95 -5.02 2.12
C ALA A 225 10.25 -5.37 3.44
N ASN A 226 9.00 -5.82 3.41
CA ASN A 226 8.32 -6.28 4.62
C ASN A 226 9.07 -7.41 5.32
N GLN A 227 9.55 -8.41 4.57
CA GLN A 227 10.36 -9.48 5.12
C GLN A 227 11.68 -8.95 5.72
N VAL A 228 12.35 -8.02 5.02
CA VAL A 228 13.61 -7.44 5.52
C VAL A 228 13.37 -6.64 6.81
N TYR A 229 12.24 -5.96 6.96
CA TYR A 229 11.87 -5.30 8.21
C TYR A 229 11.68 -6.30 9.36
N LEU A 230 11.01 -7.42 9.12
CA LEU A 230 10.88 -8.48 10.14
C LEU A 230 12.25 -9.05 10.54
N ASP A 231 13.18 -9.18 9.58
CA ASP A 231 14.56 -9.60 9.87
C ASP A 231 15.31 -8.55 10.72
N VAL A 232 15.08 -7.26 10.50
CA VAL A 232 15.57 -6.16 11.35
C VAL A 232 15.07 -6.31 12.78
N ILE A 233 13.75 -6.45 12.98
CA ILE A 233 13.15 -6.56 14.31
C ILE A 233 13.63 -7.83 15.02
N THR A 234 13.73 -8.95 14.30
CA THR A 234 14.26 -10.22 14.84
C THR A 234 15.73 -10.06 15.28
N SER A 235 16.56 -9.36 14.49
CA SER A 235 17.96 -9.10 14.83
C SER A 235 18.08 -8.23 16.08
N TYR A 236 17.24 -7.19 16.18
CA TYR A 236 17.18 -6.33 17.37
C TYR A 236 16.85 -7.12 18.64
N GLN A 237 15.84 -7.99 18.58
CA GLN A 237 15.43 -8.80 19.74
C GLN A 237 16.47 -9.84 20.17
N ARG A 238 17.27 -10.33 19.22
CA ARG A 238 18.39 -11.26 19.49
C ARG A 238 19.65 -10.54 19.98
N ASN A 239 19.62 -9.21 20.14
CA ASN A 239 20.79 -8.38 20.42
C ASN A 239 21.92 -8.56 19.39
N ASP A 240 21.58 -8.89 18.14
CA ASP A 240 22.54 -9.06 17.05
C ASP A 240 22.71 -7.74 16.29
N ALA A 241 23.60 -6.89 16.80
CA ALA A 241 23.88 -5.58 16.21
C ALA A 241 24.42 -5.67 14.77
N LYS A 242 25.13 -6.75 14.41
CA LYS A 242 25.70 -6.91 13.05
C LYS A 242 24.60 -7.20 12.04
N SER A 243 23.73 -8.17 12.34
CA SER A 243 22.59 -8.50 11.48
C SER A 243 21.57 -7.35 11.44
N LEU A 244 21.37 -6.65 12.56
CA LEU A 244 20.55 -5.45 12.62
C LEU A 244 21.04 -4.38 11.64
N ASP A 245 22.34 -4.03 11.69
CA ASP A 245 22.92 -3.04 10.79
C ASP A 245 22.84 -3.46 9.31
N LEU A 246 23.15 -4.72 9.01
CA LEU A 246 23.08 -5.26 7.65
C LEU A 246 21.66 -5.19 7.07
N ASN A 247 20.67 -5.68 7.81
CA ASN A 247 19.27 -5.69 7.37
C ASN A 247 18.68 -4.27 7.33
N SER A 248 19.09 -3.39 8.23
CA SER A 248 18.70 -1.97 8.19
C SER A 248 19.18 -1.32 6.91
N ARG A 249 20.47 -1.48 6.55
CA ARG A 249 21.00 -0.96 5.28
C ARG A 249 20.27 -1.54 4.07
N LYS A 250 20.00 -2.85 4.07
CA LYS A 250 19.23 -3.51 3.01
C LYS A 250 17.83 -2.91 2.84
N PHE A 251 17.12 -2.65 3.94
CA PHE A 251 15.79 -2.02 3.89
C PHE A 251 15.87 -0.59 3.34
N LEU A 252 16.85 0.21 3.76
CA LEU A 252 17.04 1.57 3.28
C LEU A 252 17.40 1.62 1.78
N GLU A 253 18.20 0.67 1.29
CA GLU A 253 18.48 0.55 -0.14
C GLU A 253 17.22 0.17 -0.92
N LEU A 254 16.38 -0.73 -0.41
CA LEU A 254 15.10 -1.05 -1.06
C LEU A 254 14.19 0.17 -1.23
N ILE A 255 14.13 1.08 -0.24
CA ILE A 255 13.35 2.32 -0.40
C ILE A 255 13.91 3.17 -1.56
N LYS A 256 15.24 3.26 -1.71
CA LYS A 256 15.89 4.01 -2.80
C LYS A 256 15.67 3.36 -4.16
N ASP A 257 15.75 2.04 -4.22
CA ASP A 257 15.51 1.28 -5.45
C ASP A 257 14.06 1.45 -5.92
N ILE A 258 13.10 1.38 -5.00
CA ILE A 258 11.68 1.62 -5.30
C ILE A 258 11.45 3.08 -5.69
N ASP A 259 12.05 4.06 -5.00
CA ASP A 259 11.93 5.49 -5.37
C ASP A 259 12.46 5.77 -6.79
N THR A 260 13.53 5.09 -7.18
CA THR A 260 14.13 5.18 -8.51
C THR A 260 13.25 4.50 -9.57
N LEU A 261 12.68 3.34 -9.26
CA LEU A 261 11.71 2.65 -10.11
C LEU A 261 10.48 3.53 -10.36
N LEU A 262 9.90 4.10 -9.32
CA LEU A 262 8.73 4.97 -9.42
C LEU A 262 9.02 6.27 -10.16
N ALA A 263 10.26 6.75 -10.15
CA ALA A 263 10.67 7.92 -10.92
C ALA A 263 10.61 7.70 -12.44
N SER A 264 10.46 6.44 -12.90
CA SER A 264 10.43 6.10 -14.33
C SER A 264 9.06 6.27 -14.98
N ASP A 265 8.02 6.65 -14.23
CA ASP A 265 6.67 6.83 -14.75
C ASP A 265 5.94 7.99 -14.03
N ASP A 266 5.35 8.89 -14.81
CA ASP A 266 4.74 10.13 -14.32
C ASP A 266 3.55 9.90 -13.36
N ASN A 267 2.92 8.71 -13.43
CA ASN A 267 1.82 8.32 -12.56
C ASN A 267 2.27 8.05 -11.11
N PHE A 268 3.58 7.90 -10.86
CA PHE A 268 4.12 7.63 -9.54
C PHE A 268 4.98 8.77 -8.98
N LEU A 269 4.79 10.00 -9.46
CA LEU A 269 5.56 11.17 -9.02
C LEU A 269 4.78 12.03 -8.02
N LEU A 270 5.37 12.27 -6.84
CA LEU A 270 4.83 13.27 -5.90
C LEU A 270 4.75 14.66 -6.54
N GLY A 271 5.67 14.98 -7.46
CA GLY A 271 5.72 16.26 -8.16
C GLY A 271 4.42 16.58 -8.90
N THR A 272 3.81 15.58 -9.57
CA THR A 272 2.56 15.74 -10.32
C THR A 272 1.42 16.18 -9.39
N TRP A 273 1.28 15.51 -8.24
CA TRP A 273 0.30 15.86 -7.20
C TRP A 273 0.50 17.28 -6.67
N LEU A 274 1.73 17.65 -6.33
CA LEU A 274 2.04 18.96 -5.76
C LEU A 274 1.89 20.10 -6.76
N GLU A 275 2.32 19.93 -8.00
CA GLU A 275 2.13 20.95 -9.03
C GLU A 275 0.66 21.12 -9.40
N SER A 276 -0.12 20.03 -9.44
CA SER A 276 -1.58 20.10 -9.61
C SER A 276 -2.20 20.96 -8.51
N ALA A 277 -1.94 20.67 -7.23
CA ALA A 277 -2.45 21.46 -6.11
C ALA A 277 -2.03 22.93 -6.19
N LYS A 278 -0.76 23.21 -6.52
CA LYS A 278 -0.23 24.57 -6.61
C LYS A 278 -0.77 25.36 -7.82
N SER A 279 -1.17 24.68 -8.89
CA SER A 279 -1.73 25.31 -10.08
C SER A 279 -3.11 25.91 -9.85
N LEU A 280 -3.83 25.44 -8.82
CA LEU A 280 -5.15 25.94 -8.44
C LEU A 280 -5.10 27.28 -7.68
N ALA A 281 -3.92 27.72 -7.23
CA ALA A 281 -3.77 28.90 -6.39
C ALA A 281 -3.81 30.22 -7.20
N ALA A 282 -4.52 31.23 -6.69
CA ALA A 282 -4.55 32.57 -7.28
C ALA A 282 -3.47 33.51 -6.72
N SER A 283 -2.82 33.14 -5.61
CA SER A 283 -1.76 33.93 -4.98
C SER A 283 -0.60 33.07 -4.47
N GLN A 284 0.55 33.70 -4.21
CA GLN A 284 1.71 33.01 -3.64
C GLN A 284 1.45 32.44 -2.24
N ASN A 285 0.56 33.05 -1.46
CA ASN A 285 0.16 32.55 -0.15
C ASN A 285 -0.72 31.30 -0.28
N GLU A 286 -1.71 31.31 -1.17
CA GLU A 286 -2.50 30.12 -1.49
C GLU A 286 -1.65 29.01 -2.07
N ARG A 287 -0.67 29.33 -2.93
CA ARG A 287 0.26 28.33 -3.49
C ARG A 287 0.99 27.57 -2.39
N ARG A 288 1.46 28.27 -1.35
CA ARG A 288 2.09 27.64 -0.17
C ARG A 288 1.08 26.82 0.64
N GLN A 289 -0.14 27.33 0.83
CA GLN A 289 -1.18 26.64 1.57
C GLN A 289 -1.64 25.35 0.88
N TYR A 290 -1.83 25.38 -0.44
CA TYR A 290 -2.28 24.22 -1.22
C TYR A 290 -1.18 23.16 -1.30
N GLU A 291 0.08 23.56 -1.44
CA GLU A 291 1.20 22.63 -1.31
C GLU A 291 1.23 21.99 0.09
N TRP A 292 1.04 22.78 1.16
CA TRP A 292 0.96 22.25 2.52
C TRP A 292 -0.21 21.27 2.68
N ASN A 293 -1.41 21.61 2.22
CA ASN A 293 -2.58 20.72 2.25
C ASN A 293 -2.29 19.40 1.53
N ALA A 294 -1.74 19.48 0.31
CA ALA A 294 -1.42 18.32 -0.53
C ALA A 294 -0.40 17.38 0.13
N ARG A 295 0.63 17.93 0.80
CA ARG A 295 1.63 17.14 1.54
C ARG A 295 1.06 16.53 2.80
N THR A 296 0.29 17.31 3.55
CA THR A 296 -0.30 16.88 4.82
C THR A 296 -1.29 15.74 4.58
N GLN A 297 -2.13 15.82 3.55
CA GLN A 297 -3.12 14.79 3.23
C GLN A 297 -2.48 13.40 3.04
N VAL A 298 -1.36 13.31 2.31
CA VAL A 298 -0.69 12.03 2.00
C VAL A 298 0.34 11.60 3.05
N THR A 299 0.41 12.29 4.20
CA THR A 299 1.33 11.98 5.30
C THR A 299 0.62 12.00 6.66
N MET A 300 0.78 13.06 7.45
CA MET A 300 0.28 13.15 8.82
C MET A 300 -1.24 13.38 8.93
N TRP A 301 -1.89 13.74 7.83
CA TRP A 301 -3.32 14.05 7.66
C TRP A 301 -3.80 15.30 8.41
N TYR A 302 -3.53 15.39 9.71
CA TYR A 302 -3.78 16.58 10.51
C TYR A 302 -2.73 16.72 11.61
N ASP A 303 -2.66 17.92 12.17
CA ASP A 303 -1.64 18.27 13.16
C ASP A 303 -1.71 17.36 14.38
N ASN A 304 -0.57 16.73 14.61
CA ASN A 304 -0.30 15.91 15.75
C ASN A 304 0.74 16.64 16.61
N THR A 305 0.77 16.40 17.92
CA THR A 305 1.74 17.13 18.77
C THR A 305 3.14 16.57 18.48
N ARG A 306 4.20 17.29 18.88
CA ARG A 306 5.59 16.86 18.67
C ARG A 306 5.85 15.39 19.04
N THR A 307 5.14 14.86 20.05
CA THR A 307 5.35 13.52 20.61
C THR A 307 4.19 12.56 20.39
N ASN A 308 3.08 12.97 19.79
CA ASN A 308 1.91 12.12 19.63
C ASN A 308 1.38 12.22 18.20
N GLN A 309 1.47 11.11 17.47
CA GLN A 309 1.04 11.02 16.08
C GLN A 309 -0.48 11.06 15.92
N SER A 310 -0.92 11.43 14.71
CA SER A 310 -2.34 11.46 14.35
C SER A 310 -2.86 10.02 14.23
N LYS A 311 -4.13 9.79 14.51
CA LYS A 311 -4.74 8.48 14.23
C LYS A 311 -4.91 8.20 12.74
N LEU A 312 -4.81 9.23 11.92
CA LEU A 312 -4.82 9.16 10.45
C LEU A 312 -3.41 9.32 9.86
N HIS A 313 -2.37 9.27 10.70
CA HIS A 313 -0.99 9.32 10.24
C HIS A 313 -0.75 8.16 9.26
N ASP A 314 -0.23 8.47 8.07
CA ASP A 314 -0.03 7.56 6.95
C ASP A 314 -1.32 6.91 6.40
N TYR A 315 -2.53 7.39 6.77
CA TYR A 315 -3.79 6.83 6.26
C TYR A 315 -3.87 6.87 4.73
N ALA A 316 -3.52 8.02 4.14
CA ALA A 316 -3.51 8.20 2.69
C ALA A 316 -2.09 8.07 2.10
N ASN A 317 -1.28 7.15 2.64
CA ASN A 317 0.07 6.90 2.17
C ASN A 317 0.13 6.59 0.66
N LYS A 318 1.30 6.85 0.06
CA LYS A 318 1.57 6.65 -1.36
C LYS A 318 2.96 6.06 -1.58
N PHE A 319 3.05 5.13 -2.53
CA PHE A 319 4.31 4.79 -3.17
C PHE A 319 4.57 5.77 -4.32
N TRP A 320 5.02 6.97 -3.97
CA TRP A 320 5.43 7.99 -4.95
C TRP A 320 6.92 8.32 -4.81
N SER A 321 7.58 8.46 -5.96
CA SER A 321 8.94 8.99 -6.03
C SER A 321 8.98 10.42 -5.45
N GLY A 322 10.04 10.72 -4.72
CA GLY A 322 10.19 11.92 -3.91
C GLY A 322 9.53 11.77 -2.52
N LEU A 323 8.35 11.17 -2.42
CA LEU A 323 7.75 10.87 -1.10
C LEU A 323 8.54 9.76 -0.39
N LEU A 324 8.86 8.66 -1.08
CA LEU A 324 9.70 7.60 -0.53
C LEU A 324 11.05 8.13 -0.05
N LYS A 325 11.77 8.82 -0.91
CA LYS A 325 13.11 9.33 -0.61
C LYS A 325 13.17 10.43 0.44
N ASP A 326 12.24 11.39 0.42
CA ASP A 326 12.34 12.57 1.28
C ASP A 326 11.52 12.46 2.57
N TYR A 327 10.57 11.52 2.65
CA TYR A 327 9.73 11.31 3.84
C TYR A 327 9.95 9.94 4.50
N TYR A 328 9.73 8.84 3.78
CA TYR A 328 9.78 7.51 4.37
C TYR A 328 11.21 7.03 4.66
N LEU A 329 12.16 7.30 3.76
CA LEU A 329 13.57 6.92 3.94
C LEU A 329 14.21 7.57 5.18
N PRO A 330 14.09 8.89 5.45
CA PRO A 330 14.61 9.48 6.67
C PRO A 330 13.94 8.96 7.95
N ARG A 331 12.63 8.66 7.90
CA ARG A 331 11.91 8.04 9.03
C ARG A 331 12.46 6.66 9.35
N ALA A 332 12.65 5.82 8.32
CA ALA A 332 13.23 4.49 8.43
C ALA A 332 14.66 4.54 8.97
N SER A 333 15.50 5.42 8.39
CA SER A 333 16.89 5.58 8.81
C SER A 333 17.00 6.01 10.27
N THR A 334 16.10 6.90 10.71
CA THR A 334 16.10 7.37 12.10
C THR A 334 15.62 6.27 13.04
N TYR A 335 14.56 5.54 12.67
CA TYR A 335 14.05 4.40 13.44
C TYR A 335 15.13 3.36 13.70
N PHE A 336 15.81 2.90 12.64
CA PHE A 336 16.89 1.91 12.77
C PHE A 336 18.10 2.45 13.53
N GLY A 337 18.41 3.75 13.40
CA GLY A 337 19.44 4.40 14.21
C GLY A 337 19.15 4.34 15.70
N TYR A 338 17.89 4.53 16.10
CA TYR A 338 17.44 4.37 17.50
C TYR A 338 17.51 2.92 17.97
N LEU A 339 17.16 1.93 17.13
CA LEU A 339 17.33 0.51 17.46
C LEU A 339 18.81 0.16 17.71
N LEU A 340 19.71 0.59 16.84
CA LEU A 340 21.15 0.33 16.98
C LEU A 340 21.72 0.99 18.25
N ARG A 341 21.38 2.26 18.50
CA ARG A 341 21.79 2.98 19.70
C ARG A 341 21.29 2.29 20.98
N SER A 342 20.04 1.85 20.97
CA SER A 342 19.42 1.11 22.07
C SER A 342 20.24 -0.14 22.44
N LEU A 343 20.69 -0.92 21.45
CA LEU A 343 21.56 -2.08 21.69
C LEU A 343 22.96 -1.68 22.17
N GLN A 344 23.58 -0.68 21.55
CA GLN A 344 24.96 -0.26 21.88
C GLN A 344 25.07 0.34 23.29
N GLU A 345 24.08 1.12 23.70
CA GLU A 345 24.04 1.79 25.00
C GLU A 345 23.35 0.95 26.08
N ASN A 346 22.80 -0.22 25.73
CA ASN A 346 22.00 -1.07 26.61
C ASN A 346 20.84 -0.28 27.27
N LYS A 347 20.14 0.53 26.47
CA LYS A 347 18.98 1.33 26.88
C LYS A 347 17.71 0.81 26.21
N TYR A 348 16.56 1.36 26.59
CA TYR A 348 15.31 1.09 25.89
C TYR A 348 15.19 1.96 24.63
N PHE A 349 14.47 1.45 23.63
CA PHE A 349 14.10 2.20 22.44
C PHE A 349 13.31 3.46 22.85
N GLN A 350 13.78 4.63 22.43
CA GLN A 350 13.22 5.93 22.80
C GLN A 350 12.12 6.33 21.82
N LEU A 351 10.93 5.73 21.97
CA LEU A 351 9.80 5.92 21.05
C LEU A 351 9.38 7.38 20.90
N GLU A 352 9.33 8.15 22.00
CA GLU A 352 8.95 9.57 21.95
C GLU A 352 9.97 10.41 21.18
N GLU A 353 11.27 10.17 21.34
CA GLU A 353 12.30 10.91 20.60
C GLU A 353 12.25 10.57 19.10
N TRP A 354 11.99 9.30 18.75
CA TRP A 354 11.77 8.92 17.36
C TRP A 354 10.54 9.62 16.77
N ARG A 355 9.43 9.73 17.51
CA ARG A 355 8.24 10.47 17.05
C ARG A 355 8.55 11.95 16.79
N GLU A 356 9.29 12.59 17.69
CA GLU A 356 9.72 13.99 17.50
C GLU A 356 10.57 14.16 16.24
N SER A 357 11.46 13.19 15.96
CA SER A 357 12.26 13.21 14.73
C SER A 357 11.40 13.13 13.46
N GLY A 358 10.32 12.31 13.48
CA GLY A 358 9.35 12.21 12.40
C GLY A 358 8.59 13.51 12.15
N TYR A 359 8.18 14.20 13.22
CA TYR A 359 7.54 15.51 13.15
C TYR A 359 8.48 16.57 12.53
N LEU A 360 9.77 16.54 12.86
CA LEU A 360 10.76 17.45 12.28
C LEU A 360 11.02 17.19 10.79
N ILE A 361 10.92 15.95 10.32
CA ILE A 361 11.02 15.63 8.89
C ILE A 361 9.87 16.30 8.11
N LEU A 362 8.64 16.25 8.65
CA LEU A 362 7.45 16.85 8.04
C LEU A 362 7.52 18.38 7.98
N THR A 363 7.99 19.00 9.05
CA THR A 363 7.95 20.46 9.21
C THR A 363 9.14 21.20 8.61
N ASN A 364 10.26 20.52 8.34
CA ASN A 364 11.48 21.16 7.79
C ASN A 364 11.53 21.23 6.25
N GLY A 365 10.43 20.98 5.53
CA GLY A 365 10.26 21.36 4.11
C GLY A 365 11.23 20.71 3.10
N ARG A 366 11.80 19.54 3.40
CA ARG A 366 12.83 18.87 2.55
C ARG A 366 12.31 17.96 1.45
N LEU A 367 10.99 17.89 1.23
CA LEU A 367 10.41 17.13 0.12
C LEU A 367 10.62 17.88 -1.21
N ARG A 368 11.74 17.62 -1.89
CA ARG A 368 12.12 18.27 -3.15
C ARG A 368 11.52 17.51 -4.34
N THR A 369 11.12 18.26 -5.37
CA THR A 369 10.66 17.73 -6.65
C THR A 369 11.80 17.01 -7.37
N GLY A 370 11.70 15.69 -7.51
CA GLY A 370 12.61 14.88 -8.32
C GLY A 370 12.11 14.77 -9.75
N TYR A 371 12.88 15.27 -10.72
CA TYR A 371 12.84 14.81 -12.11
C TYR A 371 14.16 14.07 -12.34
N MET A 372 14.11 12.81 -12.75
CA MET A 372 15.31 12.11 -13.22
C MET A 372 14.98 11.27 -14.46
N LEU A 373 15.81 11.43 -15.48
CA LEU A 373 15.68 10.85 -16.82
C LEU A 373 15.53 9.32 -16.80
N LEU A 374 14.48 8.83 -17.47
CA LEU A 374 14.36 7.45 -17.95
C LEU A 374 15.54 7.10 -18.87
N VAL A 375 16.12 5.89 -18.69
CA VAL A 375 16.66 4.97 -19.73
C VAL A 375 17.56 3.85 -19.15
N LEU A 376 17.84 3.79 -17.83
CA LEU A 376 18.84 2.81 -17.30
C LEU A 376 18.35 1.73 -16.32
N LEU A 377 17.04 1.53 -16.13
CA LEU A 377 16.55 0.63 -15.06
C LEU A 377 16.22 -0.81 -15.45
N ALA A 378 16.07 -1.13 -16.74
CA ALA A 378 15.78 -2.51 -17.15
C ALA A 378 16.99 -3.47 -17.04
N MET A 379 18.22 -2.96 -16.84
CA MET A 379 19.43 -3.78 -16.76
C MET A 379 19.89 -4.10 -15.33
N LEU A 380 19.34 -3.45 -14.30
CA LEU A 380 19.85 -3.59 -12.92
C LEU A 380 19.25 -4.75 -12.13
N LEU A 381 18.23 -5.44 -12.65
CA LEU A 381 17.61 -6.60 -11.99
C LEU A 381 18.20 -7.96 -12.39
N GLU A 382 19.14 -8.03 -13.36
CA GLU A 382 19.79 -9.28 -13.76
C GLU A 382 21.09 -9.64 -13.00
N PHE A 383 21.62 -8.79 -12.11
CA PHE A 383 22.91 -9.06 -11.48
C PHE A 383 22.88 -9.08 -9.94
N ARG A 384 22.21 -10.09 -9.34
CA ARG A 384 22.63 -10.69 -8.05
C ARG A 384 22.24 -12.18 -7.94
N SER A 385 22.65 -12.99 -8.91
CA SER A 385 22.90 -14.42 -8.65
C SER A 385 24.39 -14.60 -8.30
N PRO A 386 24.75 -15.16 -7.13
CA PRO A 386 26.13 -15.53 -6.87
C PRO A 386 26.49 -16.71 -7.77
N CYS A 387 27.42 -16.49 -8.70
CA CYS A 387 28.14 -17.56 -9.38
C CYS A 387 28.71 -18.53 -8.33
N SER A 388 28.14 -19.73 -8.24
CA SER A 388 28.84 -20.86 -7.65
C SER A 388 29.92 -21.31 -8.63
N LYS A 389 31.17 -21.00 -8.30
CA LYS A 389 32.32 -21.73 -8.82
C LYS A 389 32.24 -23.17 -8.30
N SER A 390 32.27 -24.15 -9.19
CA SER A 390 32.89 -25.45 -8.92
C SER A 390 33.43 -26.01 -10.23
N THR A 391 34.76 -26.16 -10.22
CA THR A 391 35.67 -27.00 -11.03
C THR A 391 35.08 -27.89 -12.11
#